data_AF-A0A1M7PRD3-F1
#
_entry.id   AF-A0A1M7PRD3-F1
#
_cell.length_a   1.000
_cell.length_b   1.000
_cell.length_c   1.000
_cell.angle_alpha   90.00
_cell.angle_beta   90.00
_cell.angle_gamma   90.00
#
_symmetry.space_group_name_H-M   'P 1'
#
loop_
_entity.id
_entity.type
_entity.pdbx_description
1 polymer ?
#
loop_
_entity_poly.entity_id
_entity_poly.type
_entity_poly.pdbx_seq_one_letter_code
_entity_poly.pdbx_strand_id
1 'polypeptide(L)'
;MNTRFPDQTLIPFQTRQLAHATLAYVQPGLPSIDWLGQYAYLIASELEQDSDFTSEHRTFFAERYGGTGISVNGGGARCGTDGRFQVKGIGRNQLAGERADFWHSHGGFTLSHALTEVIWGEVLQRALPHGATRCPALILTGTQCWIKGPKGSKQTTARALAVRDNALRPAHFERAVLFRAAPGSELGSDTERVRSAVNQLPEFLPMPAETSSATWQALDHTTRLHAGLAEMVKRFAQQAAAAKAKRLMHGTLTSSNLALDGRWLDYGTVAALPSYANTKSYGLPPPVPTLWQEHFALLTVIDNLSFSVSKYYREEPAALPRATVLKRLFEQHYLAALRTGFVELAGFPQDLLAPHHAHPACIQLADALIAAARRGVEKPFAPNVANLDVYGTNPLSRWLPALACRCAIISEIPAAIVAAYDAVSQLIMGEATPAWRTLCALNAMRQARNMPQLYRQNIIDRCDHLSAGSAGPAIQQWVEECSDDAEMVYRSSTGLRSLIWQRGSEQVEFDAGSGRWLMRSSDTDITFAFFHQLPCATAIRQYWGSTLDRILAIATTRH
;
A
#
# COMPACT_ATOMS: atom_id res chain seq x y z
N MET A 1 10.74 3.08 15.60
CA MET A 1 9.55 2.60 16.35
C MET A 1 9.94 1.38 17.14
N ASN A 2 9.37 1.22 18.33
CA ASN A 2 9.56 0.02 19.14
C ASN A 2 8.94 -1.15 18.37
N THR A 3 9.73 -2.12 17.90
CA THR A 3 9.22 -3.34 17.20
C THR A 3 8.61 -4.36 18.16
N ARG A 4 8.38 -3.94 19.41
CA ARG A 4 7.83 -4.75 20.48
C ARG A 4 6.31 -4.84 20.34
N PHE A 5 5.80 -6.04 20.59
CA PHE A 5 4.37 -6.28 20.77
C PHE A 5 4.04 -6.23 22.26
N PRO A 6 2.78 -6.02 22.66
CA PRO A 6 2.38 -6.17 24.06
C PRO A 6 2.69 -7.59 24.54
N ASP A 7 3.31 -7.74 25.71
CA ASP A 7 3.92 -9.01 26.16
C ASP A 7 2.98 -10.23 26.09
N GLN A 8 1.69 -10.03 26.37
CA GLN A 8 0.69 -11.12 26.40
C GLN A 8 0.16 -11.53 25.02
N THR A 9 0.61 -10.86 23.95
CA THR A 9 0.16 -11.13 22.58
C THR A 9 1.00 -12.18 21.87
N LEU A 10 2.17 -12.55 22.38
CA LEU A 10 3.08 -13.47 21.72
C LEU A 10 2.93 -14.90 22.26
N ILE A 11 2.72 -15.87 21.36
CA ILE A 11 2.66 -17.30 21.71
C ILE A 11 3.81 -18.03 21.04
N PRO A 12 4.73 -18.66 21.80
CA PRO A 12 5.85 -19.38 21.22
C PRO A 12 5.39 -20.67 20.54
N PHE A 13 6.04 -20.99 19.42
CA PHE A 13 5.93 -22.27 18.74
C PHE A 13 7.28 -22.67 18.12
N GLN A 14 7.49 -23.99 18.01
CA GLN A 14 8.72 -24.54 17.42
C GLN A 14 8.60 -24.69 15.92
N THR A 15 9.72 -24.54 15.23
CA THR A 15 9.88 -24.71 13.79
C THR A 15 11.17 -25.47 13.49
N ARG A 16 11.24 -26.10 12.32
CA ARG A 16 12.42 -26.79 11.81
C ARG A 16 12.98 -26.03 10.61
N GLN A 17 14.31 -25.96 10.50
CA GLN A 17 14.95 -25.32 9.36
C GLN A 17 14.80 -26.20 8.11
N LEU A 18 14.57 -25.57 6.96
CA LEU A 18 14.45 -26.23 5.66
C LEU A 18 15.83 -26.56 5.08
N ALA A 19 15.99 -27.78 4.54
CA ALA A 19 17.25 -28.26 3.98
C ALA A 19 17.54 -27.75 2.56
N HIS A 20 16.49 -27.39 1.81
CA HIS A 20 16.57 -27.08 0.37
C HIS A 20 16.01 -25.68 0.03
N ALA A 21 15.93 -24.80 1.02
CA ALA A 21 15.42 -23.46 0.82
C ALA A 21 16.38 -22.60 -0.02
N THR A 22 15.82 -21.77 -0.90
CA THR A 22 16.58 -20.84 -1.74
C THR A 22 15.99 -19.44 -1.67
N LEU A 23 16.84 -18.45 -1.93
CA LEU A 23 16.44 -17.05 -1.92
C LEU A 23 15.94 -16.65 -3.32
N ALA A 24 14.71 -16.14 -3.39
CA ALA A 24 14.11 -15.70 -4.65
C ALA A 24 14.08 -14.18 -4.81
N TYR A 25 14.11 -13.43 -3.71
CA TYR A 25 14.16 -11.97 -3.72
C TYR A 25 14.83 -11.47 -2.45
N VAL A 26 15.62 -10.40 -2.59
CA VAL A 26 16.09 -9.57 -1.48
C VAL A 26 15.89 -8.13 -1.87
N GLN A 27 15.34 -7.36 -0.95
CA GLN A 27 15.21 -5.94 -1.14
C GLN A 27 16.59 -5.27 -1.32
N PRO A 28 16.79 -4.50 -2.41
CA PRO A 28 18.03 -3.75 -2.61
C PRO A 28 18.33 -2.80 -1.46
N GLY A 29 19.62 -2.67 -1.11
CA GLY A 29 20.09 -1.72 -0.09
C GLY A 29 19.93 -2.17 1.36
N LEU A 30 19.42 -3.38 1.64
CA LEU A 30 19.43 -3.94 2.99
C LEU A 30 20.80 -4.53 3.35
N PRO A 31 21.20 -4.51 4.64
CA PRO A 31 22.40 -5.21 5.08
C PRO A 31 22.36 -6.68 4.70
N SER A 32 23.46 -7.21 4.18
CA SER A 32 23.60 -8.64 3.90
C SER A 32 23.58 -9.40 5.22
N ILE A 33 22.45 -10.01 5.54
CA ILE A 33 22.30 -10.97 6.62
C ILE A 33 22.07 -12.36 6.04
N ASP A 34 22.35 -13.39 6.83
CA ASP A 34 22.00 -14.76 6.45
C ASP A 34 20.47 -14.96 6.53
N TRP A 35 19.78 -14.65 5.43
CA TRP A 35 18.32 -14.75 5.33
C TRP A 35 17.83 -16.19 5.46
N LEU A 36 18.56 -17.15 4.88
CA LEU A 36 18.18 -18.56 4.92
C LEU A 36 18.40 -19.14 6.31
N GLY A 37 19.58 -18.92 6.90
CA GLY A 37 19.90 -19.38 8.25
C GLY A 37 19.03 -18.76 9.34
N GLN A 38 18.42 -17.60 9.10
CA GLN A 38 17.55 -16.96 10.09
C GLN A 38 16.05 -17.19 9.86
N TYR A 39 15.60 -17.33 8.62
CA TYR A 39 14.17 -17.26 8.28
C TYR A 39 13.65 -18.41 7.41
N ALA A 40 14.49 -19.34 6.95
CA ALA A 40 14.05 -20.55 6.24
C ALA A 40 13.58 -21.65 7.21
N TYR A 41 12.60 -21.33 8.04
CA TYR A 41 12.02 -22.24 9.03
C TYR A 41 10.55 -22.49 8.75
N LEU A 42 10.05 -23.66 9.16
CA LEU A 42 8.69 -24.07 8.88
C LEU A 42 8.13 -24.98 9.99
N ILE A 43 6.81 -24.90 10.22
CA ILE A 43 6.01 -25.92 10.89
C ILE A 43 5.61 -26.94 9.82
N ALA A 44 6.07 -28.18 9.98
CA ALA A 44 5.78 -29.26 9.05
C ALA A 44 4.26 -29.49 8.89
N SER A 45 3.85 -29.76 7.67
CA SER A 45 2.51 -30.24 7.31
C SER A 45 2.58 -31.67 6.76
N GLU A 46 1.44 -32.21 6.34
CA GLU A 46 1.36 -33.52 5.69
C GLU A 46 2.06 -33.60 4.33
N LEU A 47 2.48 -32.46 3.76
CA LEU A 47 3.17 -32.41 2.47
C LEU A 47 4.70 -32.48 2.58
N GLU A 48 5.26 -32.20 3.76
CA GLU A 48 6.70 -32.22 3.98
C GLU A 48 7.14 -33.57 4.60
N GLN A 49 8.32 -34.05 4.20
CA GLN A 49 8.99 -35.23 4.72
C GLN A 49 10.16 -34.83 5.63
N ASP A 50 10.66 -35.74 6.46
CA ASP A 50 11.80 -35.44 7.36
C ASP A 50 13.06 -35.02 6.60
N SER A 51 13.26 -35.51 5.38
CA SER A 51 14.37 -35.11 4.50
C SER A 51 14.30 -33.64 4.05
N ASP A 52 13.13 -33.00 4.11
CA ASP A 52 12.96 -31.59 3.74
C ASP A 52 13.53 -30.63 4.80
N PHE A 53 13.94 -31.17 5.95
CA PHE A 53 14.40 -30.42 7.11
C PHE A 53 15.82 -30.79 7.53
N THR A 54 16.52 -29.83 8.12
CA THR A 54 17.73 -30.10 8.88
C THR A 54 17.37 -30.49 10.33
N SER A 55 18.39 -30.79 11.15
CA SER A 55 18.22 -30.99 12.60
C SER A 55 18.00 -29.70 13.38
N GLU A 56 18.18 -28.53 12.76
CA GLU A 56 18.09 -27.23 13.42
C GLU A 56 16.64 -26.84 13.71
N HIS A 57 16.43 -26.31 14.92
CA HIS A 57 15.14 -25.85 15.39
C HIS A 57 15.22 -24.39 15.84
N ARG A 58 14.11 -23.67 15.69
CA ARG A 58 13.99 -22.29 16.17
C ARG A 58 12.60 -22.02 16.71
N THR A 59 12.54 -21.25 17.78
CA THR A 59 11.29 -20.72 18.33
C THR A 59 10.92 -19.44 17.62
N PHE A 60 9.70 -19.38 17.09
CA PHE A 60 9.05 -18.16 16.63
C PHE A 60 7.83 -17.87 17.51
N PHE A 61 7.30 -16.65 17.40
CA PHE A 61 6.14 -16.22 18.16
C PHE A 61 4.97 -15.91 17.23
N ALA A 62 3.79 -16.45 17.54
CA ALA A 62 2.55 -16.11 16.87
C ALA A 62 1.93 -14.89 17.55
N GLU A 63 1.56 -13.87 16.77
CA GLU A 63 0.88 -12.67 17.27
C GLU A 63 -0.62 -12.92 17.45
N ARG A 64 -1.10 -12.83 18.69
CA ARG A 64 -2.51 -12.82 19.06
C ARG A 64 -3.11 -11.45 18.85
N TYR A 65 -4.17 -11.42 18.08
CA TYR A 65 -4.97 -10.23 17.85
C TYR A 65 -6.40 -10.61 17.48
N GLY A 66 -7.32 -9.68 17.70
CA GLY A 66 -8.74 -9.82 17.44
C GLY A 66 -9.22 -9.05 16.22
N GLY A 67 -10.51 -8.73 16.24
CA GLY A 67 -11.10 -7.73 15.36
C GLY A 67 -11.95 -8.25 14.22
N THR A 68 -12.74 -7.34 13.65
CA THR A 68 -13.63 -7.66 12.54
C THR A 68 -12.80 -7.92 11.28
N GLY A 69 -12.90 -9.14 10.73
CA GLY A 69 -12.19 -9.54 9.51
C GLY A 69 -11.23 -10.73 9.68
N ILE A 70 -10.82 -11.06 10.91
CA ILE A 70 -9.96 -12.22 11.17
C ILE A 70 -10.73 -13.57 11.22
N SER A 71 -12.06 -13.51 11.07
CA SER A 71 -12.97 -14.66 11.13
C SER A 71 -12.81 -15.44 12.45
N VAL A 72 -12.58 -16.75 12.37
CA VAL A 72 -12.48 -17.66 13.50
C VAL A 72 -11.03 -17.92 13.96
N ASN A 73 -10.05 -17.22 13.39
CA ASN A 73 -8.65 -17.30 13.82
C ASN A 73 -8.37 -16.39 15.02
N GLY A 74 -7.36 -16.72 15.81
CA GLY A 74 -6.97 -16.00 17.04
C GLY A 74 -5.85 -14.98 16.85
N GLY A 75 -5.50 -14.67 15.61
CA GLY A 75 -4.39 -13.81 15.23
C GLY A 75 -3.67 -14.33 13.98
N GLY A 76 -2.34 -14.20 13.96
CA GLY A 76 -1.48 -14.61 12.86
C GLY A 76 -1.33 -16.12 12.72
N ALA A 77 -2.39 -16.83 12.31
CA ALA A 77 -2.48 -18.31 12.24
C ALA A 77 -1.44 -19.02 11.37
N ARG A 78 -0.75 -18.26 10.50
CA ARG A 78 0.30 -18.74 9.58
C ARG A 78 1.52 -17.83 9.52
N CYS A 79 1.72 -17.06 10.60
CA CYS A 79 2.81 -16.12 10.72
C CYS A 79 3.63 -16.42 11.98
N GLY A 80 4.92 -16.14 11.94
CA GLY A 80 5.81 -16.21 13.09
C GLY A 80 6.76 -15.04 13.11
N THR A 81 6.91 -14.36 14.24
CA THR A 81 7.89 -13.28 14.41
C THR A 81 9.01 -13.72 15.34
N ASP A 82 10.23 -13.25 15.09
CA ASP A 82 11.37 -13.34 16.01
C ASP A 82 11.56 -12.02 16.80
N GLY A 83 10.63 -11.08 16.65
CA GLY A 83 10.71 -9.72 17.21
C GLY A 83 11.40 -8.70 16.30
N ARG A 84 12.14 -9.15 15.27
CA ARG A 84 12.71 -8.30 14.22
C ARG A 84 11.86 -8.31 12.95
N PHE A 85 11.54 -9.49 12.43
CA PHE A 85 10.73 -9.68 11.24
C PHE A 85 9.64 -10.72 11.49
N GLN A 86 8.57 -10.63 10.71
CA GLN A 86 7.51 -11.63 10.65
C GLN A 86 7.68 -12.47 9.38
N VAL A 87 7.66 -13.78 9.53
CA VAL A 87 7.67 -14.75 8.43
C VAL A 87 6.23 -15.22 8.19
N LYS A 88 5.69 -14.91 7.02
CA LYS A 88 4.36 -15.36 6.58
C LYS A 88 4.49 -16.61 5.71
N GLY A 89 3.65 -17.61 5.97
CA GLY A 89 3.73 -18.93 5.32
C GLY A 89 4.50 -19.99 6.11
N ILE A 90 4.93 -19.63 7.33
CA ILE A 90 5.72 -20.48 8.24
C ILE A 90 4.98 -21.75 8.69
N GLY A 91 3.69 -21.90 8.36
CA GLY A 91 2.89 -23.09 8.71
C GLY A 91 1.82 -22.79 9.76
N ARG A 92 0.96 -23.78 10.00
CA ARG A 92 -0.21 -23.66 10.87
C ARG A 92 0.23 -23.67 12.34
N ASN A 93 0.03 -22.56 13.05
CA ASN A 93 0.35 -22.44 14.49
C ASN A 93 -0.91 -22.52 15.38
N GLN A 94 -0.75 -22.35 16.70
CA GLN A 94 -1.85 -22.48 17.68
C GLN A 94 -2.98 -21.44 17.52
N LEU A 95 -2.77 -20.39 16.71
CA LEU A 95 -3.78 -19.35 16.47
C LEU A 95 -4.70 -19.66 15.29
N ALA A 96 -4.46 -20.77 14.58
CA ALA A 96 -5.40 -21.30 13.60
C ALA A 96 -6.65 -21.82 14.33
N GLY A 97 -7.80 -21.19 14.06
CA GLY A 97 -9.05 -21.54 14.71
C GLY A 97 -9.45 -23.00 14.42
N GLU A 98 -9.99 -23.68 15.43
CA GLU A 98 -10.54 -25.04 15.30
C GLU A 98 -11.57 -25.12 14.15
N ARG A 99 -12.37 -24.06 14.00
CA ARG A 99 -13.45 -23.95 13.01
C ARG A 99 -13.04 -23.27 11.71
N ALA A 100 -11.76 -22.92 11.56
CA ALA A 100 -11.28 -22.31 10.32
C ALA A 100 -11.35 -23.35 9.20
N ASP A 101 -11.87 -22.97 8.05
CA ASP A 101 -11.83 -23.86 6.90
C ASP A 101 -10.38 -24.13 6.50
N PHE A 102 -10.19 -25.23 5.79
CA PHE A 102 -8.87 -25.71 5.40
C PHE A 102 -8.07 -24.64 4.63
N TRP A 103 -8.70 -23.90 3.71
CA TRP A 103 -8.02 -22.92 2.85
C TRP A 103 -7.58 -21.67 3.61
N HIS A 104 -8.18 -21.40 4.76
CA HIS A 104 -7.79 -20.30 5.64
C HIS A 104 -6.92 -20.74 6.83
N SER A 105 -6.61 -22.03 6.96
CA SER A 105 -5.89 -22.59 8.12
C SER A 105 -4.75 -23.55 7.81
N HIS A 106 -4.55 -24.00 6.56
CA HIS A 106 -3.49 -24.96 6.22
C HIS A 106 -2.05 -24.44 6.41
N GLY A 107 -1.86 -23.15 6.70
CA GLY A 107 -0.55 -22.59 7.06
C GLY A 107 0.40 -22.29 5.90
N GLY A 108 0.10 -22.78 4.70
CA GLY A 108 0.90 -22.57 3.51
C GLY A 108 0.74 -21.18 2.90
N PHE A 109 1.72 -20.81 2.09
CA PHE A 109 1.75 -19.57 1.33
C PHE A 109 2.42 -19.84 -0.01
N THR A 110 1.73 -19.51 -1.10
CA THR A 110 2.21 -19.79 -2.46
C THR A 110 3.23 -18.74 -2.86
N LEU A 111 4.12 -19.08 -3.80
CA LEU A 111 5.00 -18.09 -4.42
C LEU A 111 4.23 -16.90 -5.00
N SER A 112 3.12 -17.15 -5.69
CA SER A 112 2.26 -16.10 -6.28
C SER A 112 1.72 -15.11 -5.24
N HIS A 113 1.27 -15.60 -4.07
CA HIS A 113 0.86 -14.73 -2.97
C HIS A 113 2.05 -14.00 -2.33
N ALA A 114 3.20 -14.64 -2.19
CA ALA A 114 4.39 -14.01 -1.63
C ALA A 114 4.93 -12.88 -2.53
N LEU A 115 4.95 -13.10 -3.85
CA LEU A 115 5.31 -12.06 -4.82
C LEU A 115 4.33 -10.89 -4.80
N THR A 116 3.04 -11.18 -4.67
CA THR A 116 2.02 -10.12 -4.50
C THR A 116 2.30 -9.27 -3.27
N GLU A 117 2.76 -9.87 -2.15
CA GLU A 117 3.13 -9.12 -0.95
C GLU A 117 4.36 -8.22 -1.19
N VAL A 118 5.37 -8.74 -1.89
CA VAL A 118 6.60 -7.99 -2.21
C VAL A 118 6.27 -6.79 -3.13
N ILE A 119 5.60 -7.05 -4.26
CA ILE A 119 5.29 -6.02 -5.27
C ILE A 119 4.47 -4.90 -4.65
N TRP A 120 3.36 -5.22 -3.97
CA TRP A 120 2.51 -4.20 -3.37
C TRP A 120 3.18 -3.51 -2.19
N GLY A 121 4.03 -4.20 -1.43
CA GLY A 121 4.83 -3.57 -0.37
C GLY A 121 5.71 -2.44 -0.93
N GLU A 122 6.39 -2.69 -2.04
CA GLU A 122 7.27 -1.71 -2.69
C GLU A 122 6.49 -0.60 -3.41
N VAL A 123 5.41 -0.95 -4.12
CA VAL A 123 4.55 0.03 -4.83
C VAL A 123 3.89 0.99 -3.84
N LEU A 124 3.24 0.46 -2.80
CA LEU A 124 2.51 1.28 -1.83
C LEU A 124 3.46 2.10 -0.94
N GLN A 125 4.67 1.59 -0.66
CA GLN A 125 5.69 2.35 0.06
C GLN A 125 6.03 3.68 -0.64
N ARG A 126 6.07 3.67 -1.98
CA ARG A 126 6.36 4.85 -2.81
C ARG A 126 5.12 5.69 -3.05
N ALA A 127 3.99 5.03 -3.26
CA ALA A 127 2.76 5.68 -3.67
C ALA A 127 2.02 6.39 -2.52
N LEU A 128 2.11 5.91 -1.29
CA LEU A 128 1.26 6.36 -0.19
C LEU A 128 2.03 7.16 0.87
N PRO A 129 1.41 8.19 1.49
CA PRO A 129 2.10 9.11 2.39
C PRO A 129 2.68 8.44 3.65
N HIS A 130 2.02 7.38 4.13
CA HIS A 130 2.51 6.60 5.28
C HIS A 130 3.12 5.28 4.87
N GLY A 131 3.18 4.98 3.56
CA GLY A 131 3.84 3.81 3.00
C GLY A 131 3.14 2.48 3.29
N ALA A 132 3.91 1.40 3.33
CA ALA A 132 3.39 0.04 3.49
C ALA A 132 4.38 -0.84 4.25
N THR A 133 3.92 -1.95 4.83
CA THR A 133 4.85 -2.98 5.31
C THR A 133 5.61 -3.58 4.13
N ARG A 134 6.92 -3.68 4.24
CA ARG A 134 7.75 -4.22 3.16
C ARG A 134 8.12 -5.67 3.43
N CYS A 135 8.55 -6.35 2.38
CA CYS A 135 9.06 -7.71 2.44
C CYS A 135 10.56 -7.73 2.12
N PRO A 136 11.45 -7.63 3.13
CA PRO A 136 12.89 -7.69 2.95
C PRO A 136 13.41 -8.87 2.13
N ALA A 137 12.77 -10.04 2.26
CA ALA A 137 13.20 -11.25 1.56
C ALA A 137 12.03 -12.17 1.22
N LEU A 138 12.17 -12.89 0.11
CA LEU A 138 11.30 -14.00 -0.29
C LEU A 138 12.12 -15.28 -0.41
N ILE A 139 11.70 -16.31 0.30
CA ILE A 139 12.39 -17.60 0.37
C ILE A 139 11.50 -18.66 -0.27
N LEU A 140 12.02 -19.41 -1.23
CA LEU A 140 11.39 -20.63 -1.73
C LEU A 140 11.76 -21.77 -0.79
N THR A 141 10.77 -22.55 -0.36
CA THR A 141 11.03 -23.58 0.68
C THR A 141 11.66 -24.85 0.12
N GLY A 142 11.60 -25.06 -1.20
CA GLY A 142 11.87 -26.35 -1.83
C GLY A 142 10.72 -27.36 -1.64
N THR A 143 9.63 -26.97 -0.97
CA THR A 143 8.46 -27.81 -0.67
C THR A 143 7.20 -27.28 -1.36
N GLN A 144 6.08 -27.96 -1.15
CA GLN A 144 4.81 -27.64 -1.77
C GLN A 144 3.76 -27.22 -0.72
N CYS A 145 2.74 -26.48 -1.14
CA CYS A 145 1.57 -26.20 -0.32
C CYS A 145 0.28 -26.34 -1.11
N TRP A 146 -0.83 -26.54 -0.40
CA TRP A 146 -2.14 -26.72 -1.01
C TRP A 146 -2.67 -25.44 -1.64
N ILE A 147 -3.29 -25.60 -2.81
CA ILE A 147 -4.11 -24.61 -3.50
C ILE A 147 -5.45 -25.21 -3.92
N LYS A 148 -6.44 -24.34 -4.09
CA LYS A 148 -7.76 -24.72 -4.57
C LYS A 148 -7.75 -24.73 -6.10
N GLY A 149 -7.77 -25.92 -6.67
CA GLY A 149 -7.85 -26.14 -8.12
C GLY A 149 -9.27 -25.93 -8.69
N PRO A 150 -9.44 -26.13 -10.00
CA PRO A 150 -10.74 -26.04 -10.67
C PRO A 150 -11.80 -26.91 -9.98
N LYS A 151 -13.03 -26.39 -9.88
CA LYS A 151 -14.17 -27.04 -9.20
C LYS A 151 -13.92 -27.40 -7.72
N GLY A 152 -12.92 -26.80 -7.08
CA GLY A 152 -12.62 -27.02 -5.65
C GLY A 152 -11.73 -28.23 -5.36
N SER A 153 -11.11 -28.83 -6.38
CA SER A 153 -10.11 -29.89 -6.18
C SER A 153 -8.92 -29.40 -5.35
N LYS A 154 -8.27 -30.31 -4.61
CA LYS A 154 -6.99 -30.00 -3.94
C LYS A 154 -5.85 -30.23 -4.93
N GLN A 155 -5.05 -29.19 -5.13
CA GLN A 155 -3.81 -29.25 -5.91
C GLN A 155 -2.67 -28.70 -5.05
N THR A 156 -1.44 -28.91 -5.47
CA THR A 156 -0.26 -28.36 -4.80
C THR A 156 0.50 -27.43 -5.72
N THR A 157 1.23 -26.48 -5.13
CA THR A 157 2.15 -25.58 -5.83
C THR A 157 3.34 -25.22 -4.94
N ALA A 158 4.36 -24.61 -5.54
CA ALA A 158 5.56 -24.18 -4.83
C ALA A 158 5.21 -23.30 -3.63
N ARG A 159 5.75 -23.68 -2.47
CA ARG A 159 5.60 -22.95 -1.22
C ARG A 159 6.71 -21.91 -1.07
N ALA A 160 6.33 -20.76 -0.52
CA ALA A 160 7.22 -19.66 -0.24
C ALA A 160 7.02 -19.13 1.18
N LEU A 161 8.04 -18.46 1.68
CA LEU A 161 8.02 -17.65 2.89
C LEU A 161 8.25 -16.20 2.51
N ALA A 162 7.38 -15.32 2.97
CA ALA A 162 7.59 -13.87 2.87
C ALA A 162 8.10 -13.37 4.23
N VAL A 163 9.35 -12.91 4.27
CA VAL A 163 9.92 -12.21 5.42
C VAL A 163 9.50 -10.75 5.30
N ARG A 164 8.73 -10.25 6.26
CA ARG A 164 8.16 -8.90 6.25
C ARG A 164 8.41 -8.12 7.53
N ASP A 165 8.29 -6.81 7.44
CA ASP A 165 8.34 -5.93 8.61
C ASP A 165 7.29 -6.33 9.65
N ASN A 166 7.66 -6.28 10.93
CA ASN A 166 6.69 -6.32 12.02
C ASN A 166 5.80 -5.08 11.97
N ALA A 167 4.50 -5.28 12.21
CA ALA A 167 3.53 -4.21 12.23
C ALA A 167 2.52 -4.43 13.35
N LEU A 168 2.50 -3.48 14.29
CA LEU A 168 1.49 -3.41 15.32
C LEU A 168 0.21 -2.80 14.75
N ARG A 169 -0.92 -3.44 15.01
CA ARG A 169 -2.22 -3.22 14.36
C ARG A 169 -3.29 -2.86 15.38
N PRO A 170 -4.35 -2.09 15.05
CA PRO A 170 -5.52 -1.91 15.92
C PRO A 170 -6.07 -3.23 16.45
N ALA A 171 -6.07 -4.29 15.64
CA ALA A 171 -6.49 -5.63 16.02
C ALA A 171 -5.80 -6.19 17.27
N HIS A 172 -4.55 -5.81 17.58
CA HIS A 172 -3.86 -6.28 18.79
C HIS A 172 -4.55 -5.81 20.08
N PHE A 173 -5.34 -4.75 19.99
CA PHE A 173 -6.10 -4.16 21.09
C PHE A 173 -7.58 -4.56 21.06
N GLU A 174 -7.98 -5.45 20.15
CA GLU A 174 -9.35 -5.95 19.99
C GLU A 174 -9.46 -7.41 20.43
N ARG A 175 -10.66 -7.85 20.82
CA ARG A 175 -10.95 -9.24 21.22
C ARG A 175 -11.10 -10.17 20.02
N ALA A 176 -10.65 -11.41 20.14
CA ALA A 176 -10.86 -12.47 19.15
C ALA A 176 -12.11 -13.28 19.52
N VAL A 177 -13.28 -12.67 19.49
CA VAL A 177 -14.51 -13.23 20.09
C VAL A 177 -15.01 -14.53 19.44
N LEU A 178 -14.67 -14.77 18.18
CA LEU A 178 -15.06 -15.98 17.44
C LEU A 178 -13.98 -17.07 17.47
N PHE A 179 -12.80 -16.78 18.00
CA PHE A 179 -11.69 -17.71 18.04
C PHE A 179 -11.96 -18.82 19.04
N ARG A 180 -11.70 -20.04 18.60
CA ARG A 180 -11.63 -21.23 19.45
C ARG A 180 -10.31 -21.92 19.16
N ALA A 181 -9.50 -22.04 20.20
CA ALA A 181 -8.25 -22.77 20.13
C ALA A 181 -8.53 -24.25 19.86
N ALA A 182 -7.60 -24.93 19.19
CA ALA A 182 -7.69 -26.38 19.04
C ALA A 182 -7.61 -27.06 20.42
N PRO A 183 -8.25 -28.23 20.60
CA PRO A 183 -8.15 -29.00 21.84
C PRO A 183 -6.69 -29.19 22.28
N GLY A 184 -6.40 -28.97 23.57
CA GLY A 184 -5.06 -29.05 24.13
C GLY A 184 -4.18 -27.80 23.94
N SER A 185 -4.65 -26.76 23.24
CA SER A 185 -3.95 -25.48 23.17
C SER A 185 -4.16 -24.66 24.44
N GLU A 186 -3.12 -24.50 25.24
CA GLU A 186 -3.14 -23.65 26.43
C GLU A 186 -2.88 -22.19 26.06
N LEU A 187 -3.96 -21.44 25.81
CA LEU A 187 -3.90 -20.00 25.55
C LEU A 187 -4.47 -19.23 26.75
N GLY A 188 -3.72 -18.24 27.23
CA GLY A 188 -4.18 -17.36 28.30
C GLY A 188 -5.44 -16.57 27.92
N SER A 189 -6.16 -16.06 28.93
CA SER A 189 -7.41 -15.31 28.77
C SER A 189 -7.31 -14.18 27.75
N ASP A 190 -8.16 -14.21 26.71
CA ASP A 190 -8.24 -13.14 25.71
C ASP A 190 -8.72 -11.81 26.32
N THR A 191 -9.51 -11.87 27.40
CA THR A 191 -9.91 -10.68 28.17
C THR A 191 -8.69 -10.01 28.81
N GLU A 192 -7.87 -10.79 29.52
CA GLU A 192 -6.69 -10.25 30.20
C GLU A 192 -5.65 -9.75 29.19
N ARG A 193 -5.46 -10.49 28.09
CA ARG A 193 -4.60 -10.06 26.98
C ARG A 193 -5.00 -8.68 26.47
N VAL A 194 -6.27 -8.48 26.13
CA VAL A 194 -6.74 -7.19 25.62
C VAL A 194 -6.62 -6.11 26.68
N ARG A 195 -6.95 -6.40 27.94
CA ARG A 195 -6.79 -5.43 29.02
C ARG A 195 -5.35 -4.98 29.17
N SER A 196 -4.41 -5.92 29.19
CA SER A 196 -2.98 -5.62 29.26
C SER A 196 -2.52 -4.80 28.05
N ALA A 197 -2.87 -5.23 26.83
CA ALA A 197 -2.51 -4.53 25.60
C ALA A 197 -3.06 -3.09 25.56
N VAL A 198 -4.35 -2.90 25.85
CA VAL A 198 -5.00 -1.58 25.84
C VAL A 198 -4.34 -0.61 26.82
N ASN A 199 -3.91 -1.09 28.00
CA ASN A 199 -3.22 -0.24 28.97
C ASN A 199 -1.79 0.18 28.53
N GLN A 200 -1.17 -0.57 27.62
CA GLN A 200 0.11 -0.22 27.00
C GLN A 200 -0.04 0.58 25.69
N LEU A 201 -1.26 0.71 25.15
CA LEU A 201 -1.53 1.38 23.87
C LEU A 201 -0.85 2.76 23.72
N PRO A 202 -0.80 3.65 24.74
CA PRO A 202 -0.14 4.96 24.61
C PRO A 202 1.35 4.88 24.21
N GLU A 203 2.03 3.79 24.52
CA GLU A 203 3.45 3.58 24.21
C GLU A 203 3.68 3.22 22.74
N PHE A 204 2.62 2.78 22.06
CA PHE A 204 2.66 2.23 20.72
C PHE A 204 2.04 3.14 19.66
N LEU A 205 1.26 4.14 20.08
CA LEU A 205 0.60 5.06 19.17
C LEU A 205 1.61 5.98 18.46
N PRO A 206 1.32 6.38 17.20
CA PRO A 206 2.19 7.27 16.47
C PRO A 206 2.26 8.65 17.12
N MET A 207 3.47 9.20 17.15
CA MET A 207 3.72 10.57 17.59
C MET A 207 3.44 11.55 16.43
N PRO A 208 2.79 12.70 16.69
CA PRO A 208 2.67 13.78 15.71
C PRO A 208 4.05 14.24 15.22
N ALA A 209 4.19 14.53 13.93
CA ALA A 209 5.48 14.90 13.32
C ALA A 209 6.13 16.15 13.93
N GLU A 210 5.31 17.11 14.40
CA GLU A 210 5.76 18.36 15.01
C GLU A 210 6.21 18.20 16.47
N THR A 211 6.01 17.03 17.07
CA THR A 211 6.33 16.77 18.48
C THR A 211 7.70 16.12 18.59
N SER A 212 8.58 16.65 19.44
CA SER A 212 9.88 16.01 19.71
C SER A 212 9.71 14.74 20.54
N SER A 213 10.62 13.77 20.40
CA SER A 213 10.59 12.53 21.21
C SER A 213 10.68 12.80 22.71
N ALA A 214 11.45 13.79 23.14
CA ALA A 214 11.55 14.17 24.55
C ALA A 214 10.21 14.72 25.08
N THR A 215 9.55 15.60 24.30
CA THR A 215 8.23 16.12 24.63
C THR A 215 7.20 14.99 24.71
N TRP A 216 7.20 14.08 23.74
CA TRP A 216 6.29 12.94 23.69
C TRP A 216 6.43 12.02 24.90
N GLN A 217 7.67 11.71 25.29
CA GLN A 217 7.97 10.86 26.45
C GLN A 217 7.65 11.54 27.79
N ALA A 218 7.63 12.87 27.84
CA ALA A 218 7.25 13.63 29.01
C ALA A 218 5.72 13.75 29.22
N LEU A 219 4.90 13.49 28.19
CA LEU A 219 3.44 13.49 28.32
C LEU A 219 2.98 12.38 29.27
N ASP A 220 1.97 12.69 30.09
CA ASP A 220 1.24 11.65 30.82
C ASP A 220 0.54 10.67 29.86
N HIS A 221 0.22 9.48 30.35
CA HIS A 221 -0.35 8.41 29.54
C HIS A 221 -1.67 8.81 28.86
N THR A 222 -2.52 9.62 29.50
CA THR A 222 -3.83 10.00 28.98
C THR A 222 -3.69 11.04 27.87
N THR A 223 -2.89 12.09 28.09
CA THR A 223 -2.59 13.07 27.03
C THR A 223 -1.90 12.39 25.84
N ARG A 224 -0.99 11.44 26.09
CA ARG A 224 -0.33 10.65 25.03
C ARG A 224 -1.33 9.78 24.27
N LEU A 225 -2.27 9.13 24.96
CA LEU A 225 -3.35 8.35 24.34
C LEU A 225 -4.18 9.22 23.39
N HIS A 226 -4.61 10.40 23.84
CA HIS A 226 -5.43 11.31 23.04
C HIS A 226 -4.69 11.79 21.80
N ALA A 227 -3.47 12.32 21.97
CA ALA A 227 -2.65 12.81 20.87
C ALA A 227 -2.29 11.69 19.88
N GLY A 228 -1.97 10.50 20.38
CA GLY A 228 -1.59 9.35 19.56
C GLY A 228 -2.76 8.77 18.76
N LEU A 229 -3.95 8.68 19.34
CA LEU A 229 -5.16 8.26 18.62
C LEU A 229 -5.54 9.27 17.54
N ALA A 230 -5.43 10.57 17.84
CA ALA A 230 -5.66 11.63 16.87
C ALA A 230 -4.69 11.54 15.67
N GLU A 231 -3.39 11.33 15.94
CA GLU A 231 -2.39 11.15 14.89
C GLU A 231 -2.63 9.87 14.08
N MET A 232 -2.91 8.73 14.71
CA MET A 232 -3.26 7.48 14.01
C MET A 232 -4.43 7.70 13.04
N VAL A 233 -5.50 8.35 13.50
CA VAL A 233 -6.67 8.65 12.69
C VAL A 233 -6.35 9.56 11.52
N LYS A 234 -5.56 10.61 11.73
CA LYS A 234 -5.08 11.50 10.68
C LYS A 234 -4.30 10.73 9.63
N ARG A 235 -3.41 9.82 10.04
CA ARG A 235 -2.64 8.98 9.10
C ARG A 235 -3.52 8.05 8.30
N PHE A 236 -4.50 7.40 8.94
CA PHE A 236 -5.48 6.55 8.24
C PHE A 236 -6.26 7.33 7.18
N ALA A 237 -6.69 8.55 7.53
CA ALA A 237 -7.43 9.43 6.65
C ALA A 237 -6.59 9.85 5.43
N GLN A 238 -5.36 10.32 5.66
CA GLN A 238 -4.43 10.72 4.60
C GLN A 238 -4.07 9.55 3.67
N GLN A 239 -3.79 8.38 4.24
CA GLN A 239 -3.44 7.17 3.51
C GLN A 239 -4.57 6.75 2.55
N ALA A 240 -5.80 6.64 3.05
CA ALA A 240 -6.96 6.24 2.25
C ALA A 240 -7.33 7.27 1.18
N ALA A 241 -7.21 8.56 1.49
CA ALA A 241 -7.46 9.62 0.54
C ALA A 241 -6.44 9.64 -0.61
N ALA A 242 -5.15 9.50 -0.28
CA ALA A 242 -4.08 9.43 -1.27
C ALA A 242 -4.22 8.21 -2.18
N ALA A 243 -4.49 7.04 -1.61
CA ALA A 243 -4.74 5.82 -2.38
C ALA A 243 -5.89 6.00 -3.37
N LYS A 244 -6.99 6.61 -2.92
CA LYS A 244 -8.16 6.89 -3.77
C LYS A 244 -7.84 7.82 -4.93
N ALA A 245 -7.16 8.95 -4.66
CA ALA A 245 -6.75 9.86 -5.71
C ALA A 245 -5.86 9.16 -6.74
N LYS A 246 -5.02 8.22 -6.30
CA LYS A 246 -4.09 7.43 -7.12
C LYS A 246 -4.70 6.16 -7.73
N ARG A 247 -6.01 5.93 -7.58
CA ARG A 247 -6.72 4.75 -8.09
C ARG A 247 -6.16 3.43 -7.57
N LEU A 248 -5.68 3.45 -6.34
CA LEU A 248 -5.21 2.29 -5.60
C LEU A 248 -6.30 1.85 -4.63
N MET A 249 -6.67 0.59 -4.69
CA MET A 249 -7.66 -0.02 -3.81
C MET A 249 -7.00 -1.11 -2.99
N HIS A 250 -7.20 -1.09 -1.67
CA HIS A 250 -6.73 -2.20 -0.83
C HIS A 250 -7.70 -3.39 -0.89
N GLY A 251 -8.99 -3.10 -0.88
CA GLY A 251 -10.07 -4.09 -0.97
C GLY A 251 -10.45 -4.78 0.35
N THR A 252 -9.62 -4.70 1.39
CA THR A 252 -9.84 -5.35 2.70
C THR A 252 -9.26 -4.54 3.86
N LEU A 253 -9.59 -3.24 3.94
CA LEU A 253 -9.18 -2.40 5.07
C LEU A 253 -9.91 -2.86 6.34
N THR A 254 -9.20 -3.52 7.24
CA THR A 254 -9.71 -4.04 8.51
C THR A 254 -8.72 -3.72 9.62
N SER A 255 -9.12 -3.90 10.89
CA SER A 255 -8.22 -3.64 12.03
C SER A 255 -6.97 -4.52 12.02
N SER A 256 -6.97 -5.64 11.29
CA SER A 256 -5.80 -6.51 11.11
C SER A 256 -4.95 -6.17 9.89
N ASN A 257 -5.42 -5.35 8.95
CA ASN A 257 -4.70 -5.04 7.71
C ASN A 257 -4.14 -3.60 7.71
N LEU A 258 -4.06 -3.00 8.89
CA LEU A 258 -3.57 -1.64 9.12
C LEU A 258 -2.56 -1.66 10.26
N ALA A 259 -1.42 -1.00 10.08
CA ALA A 259 -0.50 -0.69 11.16
C ALA A 259 -0.96 0.58 11.88
N LEU A 260 -0.70 0.72 13.18
CA LEU A 260 -1.03 1.93 13.96
C LEU A 260 -0.39 3.20 13.39
N ASP A 261 0.72 3.07 12.67
CA ASP A 261 1.44 4.19 12.06
C ASP A 261 0.89 4.63 10.69
N GLY A 262 -0.19 3.99 10.20
CA GLY A 262 -0.83 4.30 8.93
C GLY A 262 -0.41 3.41 7.77
N ARG A 263 0.64 2.58 7.91
CA ARG A 263 1.05 1.62 6.87
C ARG A 263 -0.03 0.58 6.62
N TRP A 264 -0.17 0.17 5.37
CA TRP A 264 -1.01 -0.96 4.97
C TRP A 264 -0.24 -2.27 5.01
N LEU A 265 -0.95 -3.40 5.06
CA LEU A 265 -0.39 -4.75 5.01
C LEU A 265 -1.44 -5.79 4.59
N ASP A 266 -0.97 -6.99 4.23
CA ASP A 266 -1.80 -8.11 3.73
C ASP A 266 -2.42 -7.82 2.35
N TYR A 267 -1.58 -7.80 1.31
CA TYR A 267 -1.91 -7.23 0.00
C TYR A 267 -2.66 -8.13 -0.99
N GLY A 268 -3.20 -9.27 -0.54
CA GLY A 268 -3.83 -10.27 -1.44
C GLY A 268 -5.03 -9.77 -2.26
N THR A 269 -5.62 -8.64 -1.88
CA THR A 269 -6.76 -8.01 -2.57
C THR A 269 -6.44 -6.64 -3.17
N VAL A 270 -5.20 -6.16 -3.05
CA VAL A 270 -4.80 -4.84 -3.53
C VAL A 270 -4.79 -4.83 -5.06
N ALA A 271 -5.20 -3.72 -5.65
CA ALA A 271 -5.20 -3.50 -7.09
C ALA A 271 -4.99 -2.03 -7.45
N ALA A 272 -4.24 -1.79 -8.53
CA ALA A 272 -4.40 -0.57 -9.30
C ALA A 272 -5.66 -0.71 -10.14
N LEU A 273 -6.41 0.38 -10.30
CA LEU A 273 -7.66 0.39 -11.04
C LEU A 273 -7.51 1.19 -12.34
N PRO A 274 -8.13 0.73 -13.44
CA PRO A 274 -8.25 1.54 -14.65
C PRO A 274 -9.17 2.73 -14.36
N SER A 275 -8.64 3.95 -14.44
CA SER A 275 -9.41 5.15 -14.05
C SER A 275 -10.03 5.02 -12.63
N TYR A 276 -11.13 5.70 -12.31
CA TYR A 276 -11.72 5.68 -10.95
C TYR A 276 -12.80 4.62 -10.75
N ALA A 277 -12.66 3.50 -11.46
CA ALA A 277 -13.67 2.46 -11.53
C ALA A 277 -14.18 2.05 -10.14
N ASN A 278 -15.50 1.94 -9.99
CA ASN A 278 -16.12 1.67 -8.70
C ASN A 278 -16.10 0.17 -8.38
N THR A 279 -14.92 -0.42 -8.32
CA THR A 279 -14.73 -1.88 -8.18
C THR A 279 -15.02 -2.37 -6.77
N LYS A 280 -15.45 -3.63 -6.66
CA LYS A 280 -15.42 -4.41 -5.41
C LYS A 280 -14.47 -5.61 -5.56
N SER A 281 -13.81 -6.01 -4.48
CA SER A 281 -12.98 -7.21 -4.49
C SER A 281 -13.84 -8.46 -4.69
N TYR A 282 -13.54 -9.24 -5.73
CA TYR A 282 -14.23 -10.48 -6.05
C TYR A 282 -13.82 -11.59 -5.07
N GLY A 283 -14.74 -12.49 -4.73
CA GLY A 283 -14.47 -13.66 -3.87
C GLY A 283 -14.53 -13.42 -2.37
N LEU A 284 -14.84 -12.19 -1.92
CA LEU A 284 -15.09 -11.89 -0.50
C LEU A 284 -16.60 -11.94 -0.19
N PRO A 285 -17.01 -12.42 1.00
CA PRO A 285 -18.40 -12.41 1.42
C PRO A 285 -18.90 -10.96 1.57
N PRO A 286 -20.09 -10.60 1.03
CA PRO A 286 -20.68 -9.27 1.19
C PRO A 286 -20.95 -8.89 2.67
N PRO A 287 -21.01 -7.58 2.99
CA PRO A 287 -20.79 -6.44 2.09
C PRO A 287 -19.30 -6.13 1.89
N VAL A 288 -18.86 -6.08 0.63
CA VAL A 288 -17.50 -5.68 0.26
C VAL A 288 -17.54 -4.22 -0.18
N PRO A 289 -16.82 -3.30 0.47
CA PRO A 289 -16.83 -1.91 0.08
C PRO A 289 -16.17 -1.73 -1.28
N THR A 290 -16.68 -0.77 -2.04
CA THR A 290 -16.08 -0.35 -3.31
C THR A 290 -14.92 0.62 -3.09
N LEU A 291 -14.15 0.96 -4.14
CA LEU A 291 -13.14 2.04 -4.08
C LEU A 291 -13.68 3.30 -3.40
N TRP A 292 -14.89 3.75 -3.76
CA TRP A 292 -15.46 4.98 -3.21
C TRP A 292 -15.95 4.84 -1.76
N GLN A 293 -16.05 3.61 -1.25
CA GLN A 293 -16.56 3.28 0.08
C GLN A 293 -15.51 2.69 1.02
N GLU A 294 -14.33 2.26 0.56
CA GLU A 294 -13.37 1.50 1.40
C GLU A 294 -12.94 2.23 2.68
N HIS A 295 -12.84 3.56 2.63
CA HIS A 295 -12.55 4.40 3.81
C HIS A 295 -13.58 4.27 4.95
N PHE A 296 -14.82 3.86 4.68
CA PHE A 296 -15.81 3.62 5.74
C PHE A 296 -15.42 2.47 6.66
N ALA A 297 -14.66 1.49 6.15
CA ALA A 297 -14.13 0.43 7.00
C ALA A 297 -13.18 0.98 8.08
N LEU A 298 -12.49 2.09 7.82
CA LEU A 298 -11.64 2.77 8.80
C LEU A 298 -12.46 3.43 9.91
N LEU A 299 -13.67 3.90 9.62
CA LEU A 299 -14.61 4.39 10.65
C LEU A 299 -15.02 3.26 11.60
N THR A 300 -15.22 2.04 11.08
CA THR A 300 -15.49 0.84 11.89
C THR A 300 -14.27 0.46 12.74
N VAL A 301 -13.05 0.56 12.20
CA VAL A 301 -11.82 0.34 12.99
C VAL A 301 -11.72 1.33 14.15
N ILE A 302 -12.06 2.60 13.92
CA ILE A 302 -12.10 3.62 14.98
C ILE A 302 -13.12 3.25 16.06
N ASP A 303 -14.34 2.80 15.69
CA ASP A 303 -15.32 2.35 16.68
C ASP A 303 -14.81 1.18 17.51
N ASN A 304 -14.26 0.14 16.87
CA ASN A 304 -13.81 -1.07 17.54
C ASN A 304 -12.68 -0.79 18.53
N LEU A 305 -11.72 0.05 18.13
CA LEU A 305 -10.62 0.45 19.00
C LEU A 305 -11.11 1.34 20.13
N SER A 306 -11.96 2.34 19.86
CA SER A 306 -12.56 3.19 20.89
C SER A 306 -13.39 2.39 21.90
N PHE A 307 -14.13 1.38 21.45
CA PHE A 307 -14.84 0.45 22.33
C PHE A 307 -13.86 -0.29 23.25
N SER A 308 -12.77 -0.83 22.70
CA SER A 308 -11.77 -1.58 23.48
C SER A 308 -11.06 -0.68 24.49
N VAL A 309 -10.70 0.55 24.09
CA VAL A 309 -10.14 1.57 24.98
C VAL A 309 -11.12 1.90 26.11
N SER A 310 -12.37 2.21 25.77
CA SER A 310 -13.40 2.58 26.77
C SER A 310 -13.69 1.46 27.76
N LYS A 311 -13.55 0.20 27.35
CA LYS A 311 -13.87 -0.97 28.17
C LYS A 311 -12.72 -1.41 29.07
N TYR A 312 -11.47 -1.25 28.63
CA TYR A 312 -10.33 -1.91 29.26
C TYR A 312 -9.22 -0.98 29.72
N TYR A 313 -9.21 0.27 29.28
CA TYR A 313 -8.22 1.24 29.75
C TYR A 313 -8.49 1.61 31.22
N ARG A 314 -7.44 1.82 31.99
CA ARG A 314 -7.50 2.01 33.46
C ARG A 314 -8.21 3.29 33.92
N GLU A 315 -8.28 4.30 33.06
CA GLU A 315 -8.90 5.59 33.38
C GLU A 315 -10.41 5.55 33.16
N GLU A 316 -11.13 6.45 33.84
CA GLU A 316 -12.58 6.58 33.72
C GLU A 316 -13.01 6.94 32.28
N PRO A 317 -14.09 6.34 31.74
CA PRO A 317 -14.54 6.57 30.36
C PRO A 317 -14.78 8.04 29.99
N ALA A 318 -15.14 8.88 30.97
CA ALA A 318 -15.36 10.31 30.76
C ALA A 318 -14.09 11.08 30.33
N ALA A 319 -12.90 10.57 30.71
CA ALA A 319 -11.61 11.15 30.37
C ALA A 319 -11.04 10.64 29.03
N LEU A 320 -11.74 9.73 28.35
CA LEU A 320 -11.25 9.07 27.13
C LEU A 320 -11.78 9.73 25.85
N PRO A 321 -11.02 9.67 24.74
CA PRO A 321 -11.44 10.27 23.48
C PRO A 321 -12.64 9.51 22.92
N ARG A 322 -13.73 10.24 22.67
CA ARG A 322 -14.97 9.66 22.11
C ARG A 322 -14.78 9.28 20.65
N ALA A 323 -15.30 8.11 20.26
CA ALA A 323 -15.28 7.63 18.88
C ALA A 323 -15.83 8.66 17.89
N THR A 324 -16.90 9.38 18.25
CA THR A 324 -17.52 10.43 17.42
C THR A 324 -16.58 11.61 17.14
N VAL A 325 -15.71 11.97 18.08
CA VAL A 325 -14.70 13.02 17.89
C VAL A 325 -13.61 12.53 16.94
N LEU A 326 -13.11 11.31 17.15
CA LEU A 326 -12.11 10.69 16.28
C LEU A 326 -12.62 10.52 14.85
N LYS A 327 -13.86 10.09 14.65
CA LYS A 327 -14.46 9.99 13.31
C LYS A 327 -14.59 11.33 12.60
N ARG A 328 -15.00 12.39 13.31
CA ARG A 328 -15.04 13.74 12.74
C ARG A 328 -13.64 14.19 12.32
N LEU A 329 -12.63 13.91 13.14
CA LEU A 329 -11.24 14.20 12.82
C LEU A 329 -10.77 13.42 11.57
N PHE A 330 -11.16 12.13 11.47
CA PHE A 330 -10.92 11.32 10.28
C PHE A 330 -11.51 11.97 9.03
N GLU A 331 -12.80 12.32 9.06
CA GLU A 331 -13.52 12.91 7.93
C GLU A 331 -12.89 14.23 7.47
N GLN A 332 -12.51 15.09 8.41
CA GLN A 332 -11.83 16.35 8.15
C GLN A 332 -10.51 16.13 7.42
N HIS A 333 -9.63 15.27 7.95
CA HIS A 333 -8.35 14.98 7.32
C HIS A 333 -8.50 14.23 6.00
N TYR A 334 -9.48 13.34 5.90
CA TYR A 334 -9.74 12.55 4.70
C TYR A 334 -10.18 13.47 3.56
N LEU A 335 -11.13 14.38 3.82
CA LEU A 335 -11.60 15.32 2.79
C LEU A 335 -10.49 16.29 2.37
N ALA A 336 -9.71 16.82 3.32
CA ALA A 336 -8.59 17.71 3.01
C ALA A 336 -7.51 17.01 2.16
N ALA A 337 -7.12 15.79 2.55
CA ALA A 337 -6.14 14.99 1.80
C ALA A 337 -6.67 14.55 0.44
N LEU A 338 -7.97 14.22 0.33
CA LEU A 338 -8.59 13.80 -0.93
C LEU A 338 -8.60 14.97 -1.90
N ARG A 339 -8.98 16.16 -1.43
CA ARG A 339 -8.96 17.38 -2.25
C ARG A 339 -7.55 17.70 -2.73
N THR A 340 -6.57 17.64 -1.82
CA THR A 340 -5.15 17.85 -2.15
C THR A 340 -4.71 16.89 -3.25
N GLY A 341 -4.95 15.59 -3.07
CA GLY A 341 -4.61 14.57 -4.05
C GLY A 341 -5.27 14.81 -5.42
N PHE A 342 -6.54 15.25 -5.46
CA PHE A 342 -7.21 15.54 -6.72
C PHE A 342 -6.71 16.80 -7.43
N VAL A 343 -6.21 17.80 -6.71
CA VAL A 343 -5.54 18.96 -7.33
C VAL A 343 -4.15 18.57 -7.84
N GLU A 344 -3.40 17.73 -7.11
CA GLU A 344 -2.10 17.21 -7.56
C GLU A 344 -2.21 16.46 -8.90
N LEU A 345 -3.32 15.73 -9.13
CA LEU A 345 -3.63 15.07 -10.41
C LEU A 345 -3.67 16.04 -11.61
N ALA A 346 -4.01 17.30 -11.36
CA ALA A 346 -4.04 18.34 -12.38
C ALA A 346 -2.63 18.85 -12.77
N GLY A 347 -1.59 18.31 -12.12
CA GLY A 347 -0.19 18.48 -12.49
C GLY A 347 0.60 19.44 -11.61
N PHE A 348 -0.05 20.13 -10.66
CA PHE A 348 0.61 21.10 -9.80
C PHE A 348 1.54 20.41 -8.79
N PRO A 349 2.79 20.89 -8.58
CA PRO A 349 3.67 20.33 -7.57
C PRO A 349 3.15 20.50 -6.14
N GLN A 350 3.43 19.50 -5.30
CA GLN A 350 2.86 19.38 -3.97
C GLN A 350 3.33 20.50 -3.02
N ASP A 351 4.61 20.85 -3.05
CA ASP A 351 5.21 21.89 -2.22
C ASP A 351 4.67 23.28 -2.56
N LEU A 352 4.30 23.52 -3.82
CA LEU A 352 3.61 24.73 -4.23
C LEU A 352 2.13 24.73 -3.86
N LEU A 353 1.48 23.56 -3.86
CA LEU A 353 0.10 23.42 -3.41
C LEU A 353 -0.06 23.54 -1.90
N ALA A 354 0.93 23.08 -1.13
CA ALA A 354 0.84 22.92 0.32
C ALA A 354 0.38 24.19 1.07
N PRO A 355 0.87 25.42 0.74
CA PRO A 355 0.41 26.65 1.38
C PRO A 355 -1.03 27.05 1.01
N HIS A 356 -1.55 26.50 -0.08
CA HIS A 356 -2.81 26.93 -0.71
C HIS A 356 -3.91 25.85 -0.69
N HIS A 357 -3.71 24.71 -0.02
CA HIS A 357 -4.66 23.59 -0.04
C HIS A 357 -6.07 23.98 0.45
N ALA A 358 -6.16 24.97 1.35
CA ALA A 358 -7.42 25.47 1.90
C ALA A 358 -8.01 26.64 1.10
N HIS A 359 -7.30 27.12 0.06
CA HIS A 359 -7.77 28.22 -0.76
C HIS A 359 -9.04 27.82 -1.54
N PRO A 360 -10.07 28.68 -1.62
CA PRO A 360 -11.33 28.36 -2.30
C PRO A 360 -11.17 27.84 -3.74
N ALA A 361 -10.22 28.39 -4.51
CA ALA A 361 -9.93 27.92 -5.87
C ALA A 361 -9.47 26.46 -5.91
N CYS A 362 -8.58 26.05 -5.00
CA CYS A 362 -8.10 24.67 -4.90
C CYS A 362 -9.24 23.72 -4.50
N ILE A 363 -10.06 24.12 -3.53
CA ILE A 363 -11.24 23.36 -3.10
C ILE A 363 -12.24 23.20 -4.25
N GLN A 364 -12.52 24.27 -5.00
CA GLN A 364 -13.45 24.25 -6.12
C GLN A 364 -12.98 23.33 -7.25
N LEU A 365 -11.70 23.41 -7.62
CA LEU A 365 -11.12 22.51 -8.62
C LEU A 365 -11.20 21.07 -8.14
N ALA A 366 -10.76 20.79 -6.90
CA ALA A 366 -10.78 19.46 -6.32
C ALA A 366 -12.19 18.83 -6.34
N ASP A 367 -13.19 19.56 -5.84
CA ASP A 367 -14.57 19.06 -5.75
C ASP A 367 -15.15 18.80 -7.15
N ALA A 368 -14.80 19.62 -8.15
CA ALA A 368 -15.22 19.41 -9.52
C ALA A 368 -14.57 18.17 -10.16
N LEU A 369 -13.27 17.94 -9.92
CA LEU A 369 -12.55 16.75 -10.39
C LEU A 369 -13.04 15.47 -9.69
N ILE A 370 -13.31 15.52 -8.37
CA ILE A 370 -13.92 14.42 -7.62
C ILE A 370 -15.30 14.09 -8.18
N ALA A 371 -16.13 15.11 -8.44
CA ALA A 371 -17.44 14.91 -9.03
C ALA A 371 -17.36 14.29 -10.43
N ALA A 372 -16.41 14.73 -11.27
CA ALA A 372 -16.14 14.13 -12.57
C ALA A 372 -15.71 12.67 -12.44
N ALA A 373 -14.83 12.37 -11.47
CA ALA A 373 -14.36 11.02 -11.23
C ALA A 373 -15.49 10.06 -10.82
N ARG A 374 -16.47 10.54 -10.06
CA ARG A 374 -17.63 9.76 -9.62
C ARG A 374 -18.70 9.56 -10.69
N ARG A 375 -18.93 10.56 -11.57
CA ARG A 375 -19.94 10.47 -12.64
C ARG A 375 -19.69 9.35 -13.64
N GLY A 376 -18.44 8.93 -13.83
CA GLY A 376 -18.10 7.86 -14.77
C GLY A 376 -18.27 6.44 -14.23
N VAL A 377 -18.67 6.23 -12.96
CA VAL A 377 -18.47 4.97 -12.24
C VAL A 377 -19.65 4.58 -11.33
N GLU A 378 -20.87 4.76 -11.83
CA GLU A 378 -22.10 4.66 -11.05
C GLU A 378 -22.44 3.24 -10.56
N LYS A 379 -21.98 2.18 -11.25
CA LYS A 379 -22.29 0.78 -10.88
C LYS A 379 -21.06 0.03 -10.40
N PRO A 380 -21.15 -0.64 -9.23
CA PRO A 380 -20.08 -1.54 -8.81
C PRO A 380 -19.91 -2.71 -9.77
N PHE A 381 -18.68 -3.10 -10.05
CA PHE A 381 -18.39 -4.30 -10.84
C PHE A 381 -17.13 -5.02 -10.32
N ALA A 382 -16.89 -6.23 -10.82
CA ALA A 382 -15.78 -7.08 -10.42
C ALA A 382 -14.66 -7.04 -11.47
N PRO A 383 -13.39 -6.84 -11.10
CA PRO A 383 -12.28 -6.87 -12.03
C PRO A 383 -11.94 -8.33 -12.39
N ASN A 384 -12.57 -8.85 -13.45
CA ASN A 384 -12.16 -10.11 -14.11
C ASN A 384 -12.10 -10.00 -15.64
N VAL A 385 -12.27 -8.80 -16.20
CA VAL A 385 -12.32 -8.58 -17.66
C VAL A 385 -11.25 -7.57 -18.04
N ALA A 386 -10.36 -7.83 -18.98
CA ALA A 386 -9.36 -6.83 -19.39
C ALA A 386 -9.96 -5.61 -20.12
N ASN A 387 -11.26 -5.63 -20.44
CA ASN A 387 -11.92 -4.62 -21.25
C ASN A 387 -12.21 -3.33 -20.46
N LEU A 388 -11.36 -2.31 -20.64
CA LEU A 388 -11.46 -0.97 -20.05
C LEU A 388 -12.81 -0.28 -20.28
N ASP A 389 -13.52 -0.58 -21.37
CA ASP A 389 -14.83 0.01 -21.68
C ASP A 389 -15.91 -0.40 -20.67
N VAL A 390 -15.69 -1.52 -19.96
CA VAL A 390 -16.58 -2.02 -18.89
C VAL A 390 -16.36 -1.27 -17.57
N TYR A 391 -15.19 -0.64 -17.37
CA TYR A 391 -14.77 -0.03 -16.11
C TYR A 391 -15.33 1.40 -15.90
N GLY A 392 -16.11 1.88 -16.87
CA GLY A 392 -16.75 3.20 -16.87
C GLY A 392 -16.04 4.21 -17.78
N THR A 393 -16.81 5.06 -18.45
CA THR A 393 -16.32 6.14 -19.31
C THR A 393 -15.94 7.35 -18.46
N ASN A 394 -14.96 7.19 -17.57
CA ASN A 394 -14.46 8.31 -16.79
C ASN A 394 -13.47 9.13 -17.64
N PRO A 395 -13.79 10.40 -17.97
CA PRO A 395 -12.99 11.20 -18.88
C PRO A 395 -11.79 11.88 -18.18
N LEU A 396 -11.66 11.76 -16.85
CA LEU A 396 -10.69 12.51 -16.05
C LEU A 396 -9.24 12.23 -16.48
N SER A 397 -8.87 10.99 -16.74
CA SER A 397 -7.52 10.64 -17.24
C SER A 397 -7.19 11.32 -18.58
N ARG A 398 -8.20 11.59 -19.41
CA ARG A 398 -8.05 12.34 -20.67
C ARG A 398 -8.09 13.86 -20.46
N TRP A 399 -8.87 14.33 -19.50
CA TRP A 399 -9.03 15.76 -19.19
C TRP A 399 -7.82 16.37 -18.49
N LEU A 400 -7.18 15.67 -17.56
CA LEU A 400 -6.06 16.24 -16.77
C LEU A 400 -4.90 16.71 -17.67
N PRO A 401 -4.39 15.90 -18.62
CA PRO A 401 -3.38 16.36 -19.55
C PRO A 401 -3.87 17.51 -20.43
N ALA A 402 -5.13 17.46 -20.87
CA ALA A 402 -5.70 18.48 -21.75
C ALA A 402 -5.87 19.85 -21.08
N LEU A 403 -6.23 19.86 -19.79
CA LEU A 403 -6.26 21.07 -18.97
C LEU A 403 -4.88 21.72 -18.92
N ALA A 404 -3.86 20.93 -18.58
CA ALA A 404 -2.50 21.43 -18.42
C ALA A 404 -1.85 21.87 -19.76
N CYS A 405 -2.08 21.12 -20.83
CA CYS A 405 -1.56 21.41 -22.18
C CYS A 405 -2.37 22.46 -22.96
N ARG A 406 -3.60 22.79 -22.56
CA ARG A 406 -4.57 23.57 -23.36
C ARG A 406 -4.76 23.02 -24.78
N CYS A 407 -4.91 21.71 -24.92
CA CYS A 407 -5.02 21.08 -26.24
C CYS A 407 -6.46 21.10 -26.79
N ALA A 408 -6.63 20.65 -28.04
CA ALA A 408 -7.87 20.77 -28.81
C ALA A 408 -9.11 20.18 -28.13
N ILE A 409 -8.96 19.22 -27.22
CA ILE A 409 -10.08 18.56 -26.54
C ILE A 409 -10.56 19.32 -25.30
N ILE A 410 -9.98 20.50 -25.00
CA ILE A 410 -10.40 21.36 -23.88
C ILE A 410 -11.87 21.77 -24.00
N SER A 411 -12.41 21.85 -25.22
CA SER A 411 -13.83 22.12 -25.47
C SER A 411 -14.76 21.01 -25.00
N GLU A 412 -14.25 19.80 -24.75
CA GLU A 412 -15.01 18.69 -24.17
C GLU A 412 -15.04 18.75 -22.64
N ILE A 413 -14.25 19.63 -22.02
CA ILE A 413 -14.14 19.77 -20.58
C ILE A 413 -15.16 20.81 -20.10
N PRO A 414 -15.95 20.52 -19.04
CA PRO A 414 -16.86 21.50 -18.46
C PRO A 414 -16.16 22.83 -18.16
N ALA A 415 -16.71 23.94 -18.66
CA ALA A 415 -16.12 25.28 -18.51
C ALA A 415 -15.82 25.64 -17.04
N ALA A 416 -16.62 25.15 -16.09
CA ALA A 416 -16.38 25.33 -14.67
C ALA A 416 -15.08 24.66 -14.17
N ILE A 417 -14.70 23.50 -14.71
CA ILE A 417 -13.43 22.84 -14.39
C ILE A 417 -12.26 23.63 -14.99
N VAL A 418 -12.42 24.11 -16.23
CA VAL A 418 -11.40 24.94 -16.88
C VAL A 418 -11.17 26.23 -16.10
N ALA A 419 -12.24 26.95 -15.73
CA ALA A 419 -12.13 28.17 -14.93
C ALA A 419 -11.51 27.93 -13.55
N ALA A 420 -11.86 26.83 -12.87
CA ALA A 420 -11.27 26.47 -11.59
C ALA A 420 -9.78 26.12 -11.71
N TYR A 421 -9.38 25.41 -12.78
CA TYR A 421 -7.98 25.14 -13.08
C TYR A 421 -7.19 26.43 -13.28
N ASP A 422 -7.77 27.39 -14.00
CA ASP A 422 -7.14 28.67 -14.30
C ASP A 422 -6.93 29.51 -13.05
N ALA A 423 -7.92 29.52 -12.15
CA ALA A 423 -7.81 30.18 -10.86
C ALA A 423 -6.69 29.59 -9.99
N VAL A 424 -6.54 28.26 -9.95
CA VAL A 424 -5.46 27.59 -9.22
C VAL A 424 -4.10 27.86 -9.88
N SER A 425 -4.05 27.82 -11.21
CA SER A 425 -2.84 28.11 -11.98
C SER A 425 -2.35 29.53 -11.74
N GLN A 426 -3.25 30.52 -11.76
CA GLN A 426 -2.93 31.91 -11.46
C GLN A 426 -2.49 32.10 -10.00
N LEU A 427 -3.15 31.42 -9.06
CA LEU A 427 -2.82 31.47 -7.64
C LEU A 427 -1.40 30.95 -7.36
N ILE A 428 -1.06 29.80 -7.95
CA ILE A 428 0.18 29.08 -7.62
C ILE A 428 1.36 29.57 -8.44
N MET A 429 1.14 29.87 -9.71
CA MET A 429 2.22 30.13 -10.67
C MET A 429 2.30 31.60 -11.11
N GLY A 430 1.34 32.46 -10.74
CA GLY A 430 1.31 33.86 -11.15
C GLY A 430 1.43 34.01 -12.67
N GLU A 431 2.42 34.77 -13.13
CA GLU A 431 2.87 34.80 -14.53
C GLU A 431 3.68 33.53 -14.87
N ALA A 432 3.00 32.39 -14.94
CA ALA A 432 3.62 31.10 -15.19
C ALA A 432 4.49 31.12 -16.45
N THR A 433 5.79 30.81 -16.31
CA THR A 433 6.69 30.65 -17.47
C THR A 433 6.23 29.47 -18.33
N PRO A 434 6.61 29.40 -19.62
CA PRO A 434 6.33 28.24 -20.46
C PRO A 434 6.82 26.91 -19.83
N ALA A 435 7.96 26.94 -19.13
CA ALA A 435 8.53 25.77 -18.47
C ALA A 435 7.64 25.24 -17.33
N TRP A 436 7.00 26.13 -16.57
CA TRP A 436 6.02 25.74 -15.54
C TRP A 436 4.81 25.01 -16.11
N ARG A 437 4.27 25.51 -17.23
CA ARG A 437 3.15 24.85 -17.91
C ARG A 437 3.56 23.45 -18.43
N THR A 438 4.78 23.33 -18.95
CA THR A 438 5.35 22.03 -19.34
C THR A 438 5.45 21.08 -18.15
N LEU A 439 5.95 21.54 -16.99
CA LEU A 439 6.02 20.73 -15.78
C LEU A 439 4.64 20.21 -15.36
N CYS A 440 3.64 21.10 -15.28
CA CYS A 440 2.27 20.73 -14.94
C CYS A 440 1.69 19.72 -15.93
N ALA A 441 1.92 19.91 -17.24
CA ALA A 441 1.47 18.96 -18.25
C ALA A 441 2.14 17.59 -18.10
N LEU A 442 3.46 17.55 -17.87
CA LEU A 442 4.20 16.31 -17.63
C LEU A 442 3.68 15.57 -16.40
N ASN A 443 3.44 16.28 -15.30
CA ASN A 443 2.87 15.71 -14.09
C ASN A 443 1.45 15.18 -14.31
N ALA A 444 0.58 15.94 -14.97
CA ALA A 444 -0.80 15.53 -15.26
C ALA A 444 -0.84 14.28 -16.16
N MET A 445 0.03 14.22 -17.18
CA MET A 445 0.17 13.04 -18.05
C MET A 445 0.62 11.80 -17.28
N ARG A 446 1.66 11.95 -16.48
CA ARG A 446 2.23 10.91 -15.63
C ARG A 446 1.17 10.35 -14.67
N GLN A 447 0.46 11.23 -13.96
CA GLN A 447 -0.56 10.84 -13.00
C GLN A 447 -1.87 10.35 -13.64
N ALA A 448 -2.11 10.65 -14.92
CA ALA A 448 -3.23 10.10 -15.69
C ALA A 448 -2.96 8.68 -16.23
N ARG A 449 -1.69 8.23 -16.23
CA ARG A 449 -1.30 6.91 -16.73
C ARG A 449 -1.97 5.80 -15.90
N ASN A 450 -2.48 4.80 -16.60
CA ASN A 450 -2.90 3.54 -15.98
C ASN A 450 -1.69 2.61 -15.84
N MET A 451 -1.76 1.68 -14.88
CA MET A 451 -0.75 0.63 -14.73
C MET A 451 -1.37 -0.75 -14.83
N PRO A 452 -1.67 -1.23 -16.06
CA PRO A 452 -2.26 -2.54 -16.27
C PRO A 452 -1.45 -3.68 -15.66
N GLN A 453 -0.12 -3.57 -15.65
CA GLN A 453 0.77 -4.54 -15.01
C GLN A 453 0.53 -4.68 -13.49
N LEU A 454 -0.05 -3.66 -12.85
CA LEU A 454 -0.46 -3.66 -11.44
C LEU A 454 -1.95 -3.97 -11.24
N TYR A 455 -2.67 -4.39 -12.29
CA TYR A 455 -4.00 -4.95 -12.10
C TYR A 455 -3.87 -6.32 -11.44
N ARG A 456 -4.73 -6.59 -10.47
CA ARG A 456 -4.64 -7.81 -9.64
C ARG A 456 -4.52 -9.09 -10.46
N GLN A 457 -5.33 -9.24 -11.51
CA GLN A 457 -5.28 -10.44 -12.36
C GLN A 457 -3.95 -10.54 -13.12
N ASN A 458 -3.43 -9.43 -13.64
CA ASN A 458 -2.17 -9.41 -14.38
C ASN A 458 -0.98 -9.73 -13.46
N ILE A 459 -0.99 -9.26 -12.21
CA ILE A 459 -0.01 -9.66 -11.19
C ILE A 459 -0.10 -11.18 -10.97
N ILE A 460 -1.30 -11.72 -10.71
CA ILE A 460 -1.50 -13.15 -10.45
C ILE A 460 -1.02 -13.99 -11.65
N ASP A 461 -1.46 -13.66 -12.86
CA ASP A 461 -1.08 -14.38 -14.08
C ASP A 461 0.43 -14.35 -14.27
N ARG A 462 1.07 -13.20 -14.05
CA ARG A 462 2.53 -13.07 -14.18
C ARG A 462 3.28 -13.83 -13.09
N CYS A 463 2.79 -13.80 -11.85
CA CYS A 463 3.30 -14.60 -10.75
C CYS A 463 3.23 -16.10 -11.05
N ASP A 464 2.12 -16.57 -11.60
CA ASP A 464 1.91 -17.98 -11.92
C ASP A 464 2.86 -18.43 -13.04
N HIS A 465 3.14 -17.57 -14.03
CA HIS A 465 4.15 -17.82 -15.07
C HIS A 465 5.57 -17.89 -14.49
N LEU A 466 5.95 -16.96 -13.59
CA LEU A 466 7.27 -16.98 -12.95
C LEU A 466 7.46 -18.18 -12.03
N SER A 467 6.37 -18.67 -11.43
CA SER A 467 6.40 -19.86 -10.57
C SER A 467 6.66 -21.16 -11.34
N ALA A 468 6.53 -21.16 -12.66
CA ALA A 468 6.79 -22.31 -13.53
C ALA A 468 8.23 -22.38 -14.07
N GLY A 469 9.11 -21.39 -13.77
CA GLY A 469 10.48 -21.29 -14.32
C GLY A 469 11.58 -21.05 -13.26
N SER A 470 12.81 -20.83 -13.72
CA SER A 470 13.97 -20.47 -12.87
C SER A 470 13.86 -19.00 -12.42
N ALA A 471 13.28 -18.81 -11.23
CA ALA A 471 12.53 -17.59 -10.90
C ALA A 471 13.35 -16.42 -10.32
N GLY A 472 14.52 -16.63 -9.71
CA GLY A 472 15.20 -15.59 -8.89
C GLY A 472 15.45 -14.25 -9.60
N PRO A 473 16.32 -14.18 -10.63
CA PRO A 473 16.62 -12.93 -11.33
C PRO A 473 15.39 -12.29 -12.01
N ALA A 474 14.50 -13.11 -12.55
CA ALA A 474 13.28 -12.63 -13.20
C ALA A 474 12.27 -12.04 -12.20
N ILE A 475 12.19 -12.59 -10.98
CA ILE A 475 11.41 -12.03 -9.87
C ILE A 475 11.99 -10.68 -9.47
N GLN A 476 13.31 -10.61 -9.24
CA GLN A 476 13.98 -9.37 -8.83
C GLN A 476 13.71 -8.25 -9.84
N GLN A 477 13.97 -8.52 -11.13
CA GLN A 477 13.73 -7.57 -12.21
C GLN A 477 12.28 -7.11 -12.26
N TRP A 478 11.31 -8.02 -12.11
CA TRP A 478 9.90 -7.66 -12.18
C TRP A 478 9.44 -6.80 -10.99
N VAL A 479 9.94 -7.09 -9.78
CA VAL A 479 9.67 -6.26 -8.60
C VAL A 479 10.24 -4.85 -8.81
N GLU A 480 11.46 -4.74 -9.32
CA GLU A 480 12.11 -3.46 -9.65
C GLU A 480 11.32 -2.68 -10.72
N GLU A 481 10.92 -3.33 -11.81
CA GLU A 481 10.09 -2.71 -12.85
C GLU A 481 8.77 -2.16 -12.30
N CYS A 482 8.07 -2.94 -11.46
CA CYS A 482 6.83 -2.49 -10.82
C CYS A 482 7.05 -1.32 -9.87
N SER A 483 8.16 -1.35 -9.12
CA SER A 483 8.58 -0.29 -8.20
C SER A 483 8.89 1.00 -8.96
N ASP A 484 9.67 0.94 -10.02
CA ASP A 484 10.09 2.10 -10.82
C ASP A 484 8.90 2.71 -11.56
N ASP A 485 8.01 1.88 -12.10
CA ASP A 485 6.75 2.35 -12.69
C ASP A 485 5.87 3.05 -11.65
N ALA A 486 5.79 2.53 -10.42
CA ALA A 486 5.05 3.16 -9.34
C ALA A 486 5.68 4.48 -8.88
N GLU A 487 7.01 4.56 -8.78
CA GLU A 487 7.72 5.80 -8.50
C GLU A 487 7.39 6.86 -9.57
N MET A 488 7.49 6.47 -10.83
CA MET A 488 7.15 7.34 -11.95
C MET A 488 5.68 7.74 -11.90
N VAL A 489 4.71 6.86 -11.69
CA VAL A 489 3.29 7.24 -11.82
C VAL A 489 2.73 7.91 -10.56
N TYR A 490 3.14 7.47 -9.37
CA TYR A 490 2.48 7.82 -8.11
C TYR A 490 3.25 8.78 -7.22
N ARG A 491 4.56 8.98 -7.41
CA ARG A 491 5.32 9.94 -6.59
C ARG A 491 4.75 11.34 -6.78
N SER A 492 4.46 12.07 -5.71
CA SER A 492 4.08 13.49 -5.85
C SER A 492 5.31 14.28 -6.33
N SER A 493 5.13 15.18 -7.30
CA SER A 493 6.21 16.04 -7.76
C SER A 493 6.46 17.16 -6.76
N THR A 494 7.72 17.44 -6.47
CA THR A 494 8.14 18.52 -5.57
C THR A 494 9.13 19.45 -6.27
N GLY A 495 9.06 20.72 -5.94
CA GLY A 495 9.92 21.75 -6.48
C GLY A 495 9.71 21.99 -7.96
N LEU A 496 10.77 22.45 -8.60
CA LEU A 496 10.81 22.72 -10.04
C LEU A 496 11.09 21.47 -10.86
N ARG A 497 11.14 20.27 -10.26
CA ARG A 497 11.57 19.06 -10.95
C ARG A 497 10.49 18.00 -10.99
N SER A 498 10.41 17.29 -12.11
CA SER A 498 9.54 16.12 -12.24
C SER A 498 10.33 14.96 -12.81
N LEU A 499 10.27 13.82 -12.12
CA LEU A 499 10.76 12.55 -12.61
C LEU A 499 9.83 12.06 -13.72
N ILE A 500 10.38 11.89 -14.92
CA ILE A 500 9.62 11.49 -16.11
C ILE A 500 9.86 10.03 -16.44
N TRP A 501 11.05 9.51 -16.12
CA TRP A 501 11.38 8.12 -16.34
C TRP A 501 12.46 7.67 -15.38
N GLN A 502 12.42 6.39 -15.00
CA GLN A 502 13.43 5.72 -14.21
C GLN A 502 13.54 4.25 -14.62
N ARG A 503 14.77 3.72 -14.61
CA ARG A 503 15.03 2.28 -14.62
C ARG A 503 16.31 2.00 -13.84
N GLY A 504 16.19 1.32 -12.70
CA GLY A 504 17.33 1.09 -11.82
C GLY A 504 17.95 2.41 -11.37
N SER A 505 19.25 2.60 -11.67
CA SER A 505 20.00 3.82 -11.34
C SER A 505 19.86 4.95 -12.37
N GLU A 506 19.27 4.67 -13.54
CA GLU A 506 19.08 5.68 -14.58
C GLU A 506 17.77 6.42 -14.39
N GLN A 507 17.80 7.75 -14.50
CA GLN A 507 16.61 8.60 -14.37
C GLN A 507 16.64 9.80 -15.31
N VAL A 508 15.45 10.22 -15.74
CA VAL A 508 15.25 11.43 -16.54
C VAL A 508 14.28 12.36 -15.81
N GLU A 509 14.73 13.58 -15.56
CA GLU A 509 13.97 14.65 -14.91
C GLU A 509 13.79 15.85 -15.85
N PHE A 510 12.67 16.57 -15.70
CA PHE A 510 12.49 17.90 -16.28
C PHE A 510 12.60 18.96 -15.17
N ASP A 511 13.46 19.97 -15.37
CA ASP A 511 13.69 21.09 -14.44
C ASP A 511 13.06 22.37 -15.01
N ALA A 512 11.95 22.81 -14.41
CA ALA A 512 11.19 24.00 -14.76
C ALA A 512 11.90 25.32 -14.43
N GLY A 513 12.89 25.31 -13.53
CA GLY A 513 13.69 26.49 -13.20
C GLY A 513 14.66 26.84 -14.31
N SER A 514 15.21 25.83 -14.98
CA SER A 514 16.09 26.00 -16.14
C SER A 514 15.40 25.78 -17.49
N GLY A 515 14.22 25.15 -17.50
CA GLY A 515 13.54 24.67 -18.70
C GLY A 515 14.30 23.55 -19.42
N ARG A 516 15.14 22.79 -18.70
CA ARG A 516 16.03 21.76 -19.27
C ARG A 516 15.68 20.36 -18.77
N TRP A 517 16.16 19.37 -19.51
CA TRP A 517 16.11 17.97 -19.12
C TRP A 517 17.43 17.54 -18.50
N LEU A 518 17.35 16.79 -17.41
CA LEU A 518 18.48 16.14 -16.77
C LEU A 518 18.34 14.63 -16.91
N MET A 519 19.38 13.96 -17.41
CA MET A 519 19.52 12.53 -17.32
C MET A 519 20.64 12.23 -16.32
N ARG A 520 20.35 11.40 -15.31
CA ARG A 520 21.36 10.90 -14.38
C ARG A 520 21.54 9.40 -14.61
N SER A 521 22.79 8.95 -14.63
CA SER A 521 23.19 7.54 -14.59
C SER A 521 24.23 7.36 -13.49
N SER A 522 24.57 6.11 -13.15
CA SER A 522 25.54 5.77 -12.09
C SER A 522 26.88 6.50 -12.23
N ASP A 523 27.27 6.80 -13.47
CA ASP A 523 28.61 7.28 -13.80
C ASP A 523 28.62 8.69 -14.43
N THR A 524 27.46 9.30 -14.74
CA THR A 524 27.42 10.60 -15.43
C THR A 524 26.07 11.32 -15.31
N ASP A 525 26.10 12.64 -15.13
CA ASP A 525 24.94 13.54 -15.28
C ASP A 525 25.03 14.28 -16.63
N ILE A 526 23.99 14.15 -17.45
CA ILE A 526 23.89 14.79 -18.77
C ILE A 526 22.72 15.79 -18.75
N THR A 527 23.00 17.05 -19.08
CA THR A 527 21.96 18.09 -19.23
C THR A 527 21.75 18.41 -20.70
N PHE A 528 20.49 18.46 -21.15
CA PHE A 528 20.16 18.84 -22.53
C PHE A 528 18.96 19.80 -22.60
N ALA A 529 19.02 20.74 -23.55
CA ALA A 529 18.03 21.81 -23.74
C ALA A 529 17.02 21.54 -24.87
N PHE A 530 17.15 20.41 -25.58
CA PHE A 530 16.52 20.17 -26.89
C PHE A 530 15.07 19.67 -26.84
N PHE A 531 14.17 20.30 -26.08
CA PHE A 531 12.72 20.01 -26.19
C PHE A 531 11.86 21.23 -25.81
N HIS A 532 12.06 22.36 -26.48
CA HIS A 532 11.18 23.53 -26.30
C HIS A 532 9.82 23.40 -26.99
N GLN A 533 9.56 22.32 -27.75
CA GLN A 533 8.30 22.15 -28.47
C GLN A 533 7.87 20.68 -28.48
N LEU A 534 7.10 20.27 -27.48
CA LEU A 534 6.23 19.09 -27.58
C LEU A 534 4.85 19.58 -28.03
N PRO A 535 4.41 19.36 -29.28
CA PRO A 535 3.07 19.75 -29.72
C PRO A 535 2.06 18.80 -29.06
N CYS A 536 1.30 19.35 -28.10
CA CYS A 536 0.38 18.69 -27.15
C CYS A 536 -0.83 17.91 -27.75
N ALA A 537 -0.71 17.20 -28.87
CA ALA A 537 -1.79 16.31 -29.33
C ALA A 537 -1.29 15.03 -30.01
N THR A 538 -0.35 15.14 -30.97
CA THR A 538 0.20 13.98 -31.69
C THR A 538 1.27 13.25 -30.87
N ALA A 539 1.97 13.96 -29.98
CA ALA A 539 2.93 13.41 -29.01
C ALA A 539 2.27 12.57 -27.88
N ILE A 540 0.96 12.70 -27.70
CA ILE A 540 0.25 12.05 -26.59
C ILE A 540 -0.20 10.61 -26.94
N ARG A 541 -0.43 10.31 -28.23
CA ARG A 541 -0.86 8.98 -28.69
C ARG A 541 0.26 8.10 -29.28
N GLN A 542 1.34 8.69 -29.78
CA GLN A 542 2.30 7.97 -30.64
C GLN A 542 3.71 7.82 -30.01
N TYR A 543 3.96 8.43 -28.86
CA TYR A 543 5.33 8.85 -28.48
C TYR A 543 5.82 8.42 -27.09
N TRP A 544 5.05 7.68 -26.29
CA TRP A 544 5.56 7.10 -25.04
C TRP A 544 6.45 5.86 -25.25
N GLY A 545 6.40 5.22 -26.43
CA GLY A 545 7.49 4.33 -26.87
C GLY A 545 8.63 5.15 -27.49
N SER A 546 8.34 5.85 -28.59
CA SER A 546 9.38 6.45 -29.44
C SER A 546 10.10 7.68 -28.89
N THR A 547 9.57 8.45 -27.93
CA THR A 547 10.32 9.59 -27.34
C THR A 547 11.34 9.11 -26.32
N LEU A 548 10.97 8.13 -25.51
CA LEU A 548 11.89 7.51 -24.56
C LEU A 548 12.96 6.73 -25.32
N ASP A 549 12.57 5.95 -26.35
CA ASP A 549 13.52 5.28 -27.25
C ASP A 549 14.42 6.30 -27.98
N ARG A 550 13.94 7.50 -28.31
CA ARG A 550 14.77 8.57 -28.89
C ARG A 550 15.68 9.24 -27.87
N ILE A 551 15.24 9.50 -26.66
CA ILE A 551 16.08 10.03 -25.56
C ILE A 551 17.19 9.01 -25.23
N LEU A 552 16.83 7.73 -25.11
CA LEU A 552 17.77 6.62 -24.89
C LEU A 552 18.69 6.40 -26.11
N ALA A 553 18.19 6.51 -27.34
CA ALA A 553 19.01 6.42 -28.56
C ALA A 553 19.99 7.59 -28.71
N ILE A 554 19.61 8.81 -28.30
CA ILE A 554 20.49 9.99 -28.30
C ILE A 554 21.54 9.89 -27.19
N ALA A 555 21.19 9.33 -26.03
CA ALA A 555 22.12 9.09 -24.94
C ALA A 555 23.14 7.99 -25.29
N THR A 556 22.71 6.90 -25.93
CA THR A 556 23.59 5.79 -26.34
C THR A 556 24.47 6.09 -27.56
N THR A 557 24.14 7.08 -28.39
CA THR A 557 24.97 7.50 -29.54
C THR A 557 26.02 8.57 -29.21
N ARG A 558 26.12 9.00 -27.94
CA ARG A 558 27.09 10.01 -27.48
C ARG A 558 28.08 9.51 -26.41
N HIS A 559 28.33 8.20 -26.36
CA HIS A 559 29.51 7.61 -25.72
C HIS A 559 30.65 7.43 -26.73
#